data_AF-A0A6G0VHZ4-F1
#
_entry.id   AF-A0A6G0VHZ4-F1
#
_cell.length_a   1.000
_cell.length_b   1.000
_cell.length_c   1.000
_cell.angle_alpha   90.00
_cell.angle_beta   90.00
_cell.angle_gamma   90.00
#
_symmetry.space_group_name_H-M   'P 1'
#
loop_
_entity.id
_entity.type
_entity.pdbx_description
1 polymer ?
#
loop_
_entity_poly.entity_id
_entity_poly.type
_entity_poly.pdbx_seq_one_letter_code
_entity_poly.pdbx_strand_id
1 'polypeptide(L)'
;MIHTIKVLCMNITILGVTRKLILLWLSKGPVHVHLNSFSIGKLNKSLLDIKQYITSDFVRKTRPIDEINRWKATELRLFLIYIGPIVLKNVVKYEVYINFMSFNVAMMILLSPDHSHIVQFVDKLLHYFVESFEKLYVTEHVSFNVHGLLHLIVDYRKFGPLDNSSAFVFENFTKELKTKVRKHDEQVINRYSELQNNVNSEQHNLEQQFPKLEHAHQNGPVETNLTGTQYKCLKLEKFKVNVDNEKDCYILSKSGEVVKCMNIINTTHHGIIILGKVFN
;
A
#
# COMPACT_ATOMS: atom_id res chain seq x y z
N MET A 1 19.58 -18.33 4.19
CA MET A 1 19.61 -17.81 2.79
C MET A 1 18.22 -17.42 2.26
N ILE A 2 17.13 -18.11 2.61
CA ILE A 2 15.75 -17.75 2.21
C ILE A 2 15.20 -16.52 2.99
N HIS A 3 15.67 -16.29 4.22
CA HIS A 3 15.24 -15.16 5.05
C HIS A 3 15.75 -13.79 4.59
N THR A 4 16.87 -13.73 3.87
CA THR A 4 17.49 -12.46 3.45
C THR A 4 16.74 -11.80 2.29
N ILE A 5 16.09 -12.61 1.44
CA ILE A 5 15.43 -12.14 0.21
C ILE A 5 14.11 -11.42 0.51
N LYS A 6 13.40 -11.79 1.59
CA LYS A 6 12.10 -11.17 1.95
C LYS A 6 12.21 -9.74 2.51
N VAL A 7 13.40 -9.36 2.97
CA VAL A 7 13.67 -8.04 3.57
C VAL A 7 14.04 -6.99 2.51
N LEU A 8 14.40 -7.43 1.29
CA LEU A 8 15.01 -6.58 0.27
C LEU A 8 14.01 -5.63 -0.40
N CYS A 9 12.88 -6.12 -0.91
CA CYS A 9 12.02 -5.32 -1.78
C CYS A 9 11.51 -4.05 -1.10
N MET A 10 10.96 -4.15 0.11
CA MET A 10 10.40 -3.00 0.83
C MET A 10 11.48 -1.98 1.24
N ASN A 11 12.60 -2.46 1.78
CA ASN A 11 13.66 -1.59 2.26
C ASN A 11 14.40 -0.90 1.11
N ILE A 12 14.62 -1.59 -0.01
CA ILE A 12 15.25 -1.02 -1.19
C ILE A 12 14.33 -0.02 -1.88
N THR A 13 13.08 -0.39 -2.20
CA THR A 13 12.19 0.42 -3.05
C THR A 13 11.53 1.57 -2.29
N ILE A 14 10.89 1.27 -1.17
CA ILE A 14 10.04 2.22 -0.44
C ILE A 14 10.89 3.07 0.50
N LEU A 15 11.60 2.43 1.44
CA LEU A 15 12.43 3.17 2.40
C LEU A 15 13.73 3.69 1.80
N GLY A 16 14.26 3.01 0.78
CA GLY A 16 15.46 3.39 0.06
C GLY A 16 15.16 4.42 -1.03
N VAL A 17 14.63 3.99 -2.18
CA VAL A 17 14.50 4.84 -3.36
C VAL A 17 13.42 5.92 -3.22
N THR A 18 12.21 5.58 -2.77
CA THR A 18 11.11 6.57 -2.69
C THR A 18 11.44 7.70 -1.71
N ARG A 19 11.91 7.34 -0.51
CA ARG A 19 12.33 8.34 0.48
C ARG A 19 13.48 9.19 -0.05
N LYS A 20 14.45 8.57 -0.74
CA LYS A 20 15.58 9.28 -1.33
C LYS A 20 15.14 10.28 -2.37
N LEU A 21 14.26 9.90 -3.31
CA LEU A 21 13.71 10.81 -4.31
C LEU A 21 13.11 12.06 -3.66
N ILE A 22 12.26 11.88 -2.65
CA ILE A 22 11.64 13.01 -1.93
C ILE A 22 12.71 13.87 -1.26
N LEU A 23 13.69 13.28 -0.57
CA LEU A 23 14.77 14.05 0.06
C LEU A 23 15.62 14.82 -0.96
N LEU A 24 15.85 14.25 -2.14
CA LEU A 24 16.57 14.91 -3.23
C LEU A 24 15.82 16.15 -3.72
N TRP A 25 14.49 16.04 -3.88
CA TRP A 25 13.64 17.17 -4.29
C TRP A 25 13.54 18.27 -3.23
N LEU A 26 13.68 17.94 -1.96
CA LEU A 26 13.55 18.93 -0.88
C LEU A 26 14.84 19.66 -0.54
N SER A 27 15.97 18.95 -0.50
CA SER A 27 17.23 19.58 -0.04
C SER A 27 18.52 18.85 -0.41
N LYS A 28 18.47 17.56 -0.74
CA LYS A 28 19.67 16.73 -0.86
C LYS A 28 20.17 16.53 -2.29
N GLY A 29 19.38 16.89 -3.30
CA GLY A 29 19.76 16.71 -4.69
C GLY A 29 20.49 17.92 -5.27
N PRO A 30 20.80 17.88 -6.57
CA PRO A 30 21.21 19.06 -7.32
C PRO A 30 20.17 20.18 -7.27
N VAL A 31 20.61 21.45 -7.30
CA VAL A 31 19.71 22.62 -7.23
C VAL A 31 18.61 22.58 -8.30
N HIS A 32 18.93 22.06 -9.49
CA HIS A 32 17.96 22.03 -10.59
C HIS A 32 16.79 21.04 -10.36
N VAL A 33 16.87 20.11 -9.42
CA VAL A 33 15.73 19.23 -9.06
C VAL A 33 14.99 19.69 -7.81
N HIS A 34 15.49 20.73 -7.12
CA HIS A 34 14.88 21.21 -5.89
C HIS A 34 13.53 21.86 -6.15
N LEU A 35 12.59 21.58 -5.25
CA LEU A 35 11.32 22.28 -5.16
C LEU A 35 11.52 23.60 -4.41
N ASN A 36 11.02 24.68 -5.00
CA ASN A 36 10.94 25.95 -4.29
C ASN A 36 9.80 25.91 -3.24
N SER A 37 9.78 26.89 -2.33
CA SER A 37 8.79 26.96 -1.25
C SER A 37 7.34 27.01 -1.74
N PHE A 38 7.09 27.62 -2.91
CA PHE A 38 5.75 27.65 -3.50
C PHE A 38 5.29 26.26 -3.95
N SER A 39 6.15 25.51 -4.67
CA SER A 39 5.86 24.14 -5.08
C SER A 39 5.69 23.20 -3.88
N ILE A 40 6.50 23.37 -2.82
CA ILE A 40 6.33 22.63 -1.56
C ILE A 40 4.98 22.93 -0.93
N GLY A 41 4.59 24.21 -0.85
CA GLY A 41 3.28 24.61 -0.35
C GLY A 41 2.12 24.00 -1.15
N LYS A 42 2.21 24.01 -2.48
CA LYS A 42 1.22 23.37 -3.38
C LYS A 42 1.16 21.85 -3.17
N LEU A 43 2.31 21.20 -3.02
CA LEU A 43 2.41 19.76 -2.77
C LEU A 43 1.77 19.39 -1.42
N ASN A 44 2.09 20.12 -0.37
CA ASN A 44 1.52 19.93 0.96
C ASN A 44 0.01 20.09 0.96
N LYS A 45 -0.50 21.16 0.33
CA LYS A 45 -1.93 21.37 0.19
C LYS A 45 -2.59 20.17 -0.51
N SER A 46 -2.02 19.73 -1.64
CA SER A 46 -2.54 18.59 -2.40
C SER A 46 -2.54 17.28 -1.59
N LEU A 47 -1.48 17.03 -0.80
CA LEU A 47 -1.39 15.87 0.10
C LEU A 47 -2.45 15.90 1.20
N LEU A 48 -2.75 17.08 1.76
CA LEU A 48 -3.79 17.26 2.77
C LEU A 48 -5.19 17.16 2.17
N ASP A 49 -5.42 17.72 0.99
CA ASP A 49 -6.71 17.67 0.29
C ASP A 49 -7.06 16.23 -0.11
N ILE A 50 -6.07 15.42 -0.53
CA ILE A 50 -6.30 14.00 -0.89
C ILE A 50 -6.66 13.14 0.34
N LYS A 51 -6.28 13.56 1.55
CA LYS A 51 -6.48 12.80 2.78
C LYS A 51 -7.93 12.32 2.99
N GLN A 52 -8.89 13.13 2.56
CA GLN A 52 -10.32 12.83 2.68
C GLN A 52 -10.78 11.68 1.78
N TYR A 53 -10.08 11.41 0.68
CA TYR A 53 -10.42 10.35 -0.29
C TYR A 53 -9.71 9.02 0.01
N ILE A 54 -8.83 8.97 1.02
CA ILE A 54 -8.08 7.74 1.35
C ILE A 54 -8.96 6.83 2.22
N THR A 55 -9.33 5.68 1.67
CA THR A 55 -10.18 4.66 2.34
C THR A 55 -9.57 4.19 3.65
N SER A 56 -10.40 3.74 4.57
CA SER A 56 -9.97 3.28 5.89
C SER A 56 -9.19 1.96 5.89
N ASP A 57 -9.07 1.30 4.74
CA ASP A 57 -8.19 0.13 4.54
C ASP A 57 -6.71 0.52 4.63
N PHE A 58 -6.37 1.79 4.35
CA PHE A 58 -5.03 2.30 4.54
C PHE A 58 -4.76 2.63 6.01
N VAL A 59 -3.84 1.87 6.62
CA VAL A 59 -3.40 2.01 8.03
C VAL A 59 -2.95 3.42 8.39
N ARG A 60 -2.37 4.17 7.44
CA ARG A 60 -1.90 5.54 7.64
C ARG A 60 -2.41 6.43 6.52
N LYS A 61 -2.53 7.72 6.83
CA LYS A 61 -2.95 8.79 5.92
C LYS A 61 -1.77 9.64 5.51
N THR A 62 -1.95 10.46 4.48
CA THR A 62 -0.95 11.43 4.03
C THR A 62 -0.61 12.45 5.11
N ARG A 63 0.62 12.96 5.03
CA ARG A 63 1.18 14.05 5.84
C ARG A 63 1.85 15.06 4.91
N PRO A 64 2.18 16.26 5.40
CA PRO A 64 3.04 17.17 4.67
C PRO A 64 4.38 16.53 4.28
N ILE A 65 4.90 16.90 3.12
CA ILE A 65 6.16 16.38 2.57
C ILE A 65 7.36 16.79 3.44
N ASP A 66 7.28 17.93 4.14
CA ASP A 66 8.35 18.41 5.03
C ASP A 66 8.58 17.47 6.22
N GLU A 67 7.58 16.67 6.58
CA GLU A 67 7.69 15.64 7.61
C GLU A 67 8.28 14.32 7.10
N ILE A 68 8.88 14.27 5.90
CA ILE A 68 9.39 13.05 5.28
C ILE A 68 10.24 12.18 6.22
N ASN A 69 10.96 12.80 7.16
CA ASN A 69 11.77 12.07 8.13
C ASN A 69 10.98 11.23 9.13
N ARG A 70 9.70 11.55 9.34
CA ARG A 70 8.75 10.87 10.22
C ARG A 70 7.83 9.90 9.47
N TRP A 71 7.83 9.92 8.15
CA TRP A 71 6.99 9.03 7.35
C TRP A 71 7.44 7.58 7.51
N LYS A 72 6.47 6.68 7.67
CA LYS A 72 6.72 5.24 7.71
C LYS A 72 6.70 4.64 6.30
N ALA A 73 7.18 3.40 6.18
CA ALA A 73 7.14 2.65 4.93
C ALA A 73 5.73 2.60 4.30
N THR A 74 4.67 2.45 5.11
CA THR A 74 3.30 2.43 4.58
C THR A 74 2.85 3.77 3.99
N GLU A 75 3.32 4.90 4.52
CA GLU A 75 3.03 6.24 3.97
C GLU A 75 3.82 6.49 2.68
N LEU A 76 5.09 6.07 2.64
CA LEU A 76 5.93 6.11 1.45
C LEU A 76 5.38 5.22 0.33
N ARG A 77 4.87 4.02 0.65
CA ARG A 77 4.23 3.13 -0.31
C ARG A 77 2.95 3.75 -0.88
N LEU A 78 2.12 4.31 -0.01
CA LEU A 78 0.90 5.01 -0.42
C LEU A 78 1.22 6.16 -1.38
N PHE A 79 2.27 6.93 -1.07
CA PHE A 79 2.79 7.96 -1.95
C PHE A 79 3.28 7.38 -3.28
N LEU A 80 4.17 6.38 -3.26
CA LEU A 80 4.75 5.82 -4.47
C LEU A 80 3.69 5.27 -5.42
N ILE A 81 2.75 4.47 -4.92
CA ILE A 81 1.84 3.67 -5.76
C ILE A 81 0.60 4.45 -6.18
N TYR A 82 0.03 5.25 -5.29
CA TYR A 82 -1.31 5.83 -5.51
C TYR A 82 -1.28 7.35 -5.66
N ILE A 83 -0.62 8.05 -4.74
CA ILE A 83 -0.83 9.50 -4.58
C ILE A 83 0.19 10.33 -5.36
N GLY A 84 1.43 9.87 -5.44
CA GLY A 84 2.57 10.53 -6.09
C GLY A 84 2.28 10.99 -7.52
N PRO A 85 1.73 10.13 -8.41
CA PRO A 85 1.39 10.52 -9.77
C PRO A 85 0.45 11.72 -9.85
N ILE A 86 -0.46 11.86 -8.87
CA ILE A 86 -1.45 12.92 -8.80
C ILE A 86 -0.83 14.19 -8.25
N VAL A 87 -0.18 14.13 -7.08
CA VAL A 87 0.29 15.32 -6.36
C VAL A 87 1.56 15.93 -6.94
N LEU A 88 2.36 15.15 -7.67
CA LEU A 88 3.57 15.64 -8.33
C LEU A 88 3.30 16.28 -9.69
N LYS A 89 2.13 16.01 -10.29
CA LYS A 89 1.76 16.54 -11.60
C LYS A 89 1.71 18.07 -11.53
N ASN A 90 2.46 18.72 -12.42
CA ASN A 90 2.60 20.18 -12.46
C ASN A 90 3.16 20.81 -11.16
N VAL A 91 3.97 20.05 -10.41
CA VAL A 91 4.69 20.53 -9.21
C VAL A 91 6.20 20.37 -9.37
N VAL A 92 6.65 19.18 -9.78
CA VAL A 92 8.04 18.90 -10.15
C VAL A 92 8.28 19.22 -11.62
N LYS A 93 9.55 19.32 -12.02
CA LYS A 93 9.93 19.42 -13.44
C LYS A 93 9.49 18.18 -14.23
N TYR A 94 9.22 18.37 -15.52
CA TYR A 94 8.71 17.30 -16.38
C TYR A 94 9.61 16.05 -16.37
N GLU A 95 10.92 16.20 -16.51
CA GLU A 95 11.86 15.07 -16.52
C GLU A 95 11.89 14.33 -15.18
N VAL A 96 11.81 15.05 -14.06
CA VAL A 96 11.69 14.48 -12.71
C VAL A 96 10.37 13.71 -12.58
N TYR A 97 9.27 14.23 -13.11
CA TYR A 97 7.99 13.55 -13.13
C TYR A 97 8.05 12.26 -13.94
N ILE A 98 8.62 12.28 -15.15
CA ILE A 98 8.75 11.08 -16.00
C ILE A 98 9.63 10.02 -15.33
N ASN A 99 10.75 10.40 -14.73
CA ASN A 99 11.58 9.49 -13.95
C ASN A 99 10.80 8.88 -12.77
N PHE A 100 10.05 9.68 -12.01
CA PHE A 100 9.20 9.15 -10.95
C PHE A 100 8.12 8.20 -11.51
N MET A 101 7.48 8.56 -12.62
CA MET A 101 6.42 7.76 -13.24
C MET A 101 6.93 6.42 -13.76
N SER A 102 8.14 6.35 -14.34
CA SER A 102 8.72 5.06 -14.74
C SER A 102 8.90 4.13 -13.54
N PHE A 103 9.32 4.67 -12.39
CA PHE A 103 9.43 3.88 -11.17
C PHE A 103 8.06 3.50 -10.58
N ASN A 104 7.11 4.44 -10.52
CA ASN A 104 5.73 4.18 -10.07
C ASN A 104 5.08 3.05 -10.89
N VAL A 105 5.12 3.13 -12.23
CA VAL A 105 4.51 2.14 -13.12
C VAL A 105 5.20 0.79 -12.98
N ALA A 106 6.54 0.77 -12.92
CA ALA A 106 7.28 -0.48 -12.68
C ALA A 106 6.83 -1.15 -11.38
N MET A 107 6.73 -0.39 -10.29
CA MET A 107 6.31 -0.91 -8.99
C MET A 107 4.84 -1.33 -8.96
N MET A 108 3.94 -0.60 -9.63
CA MET A 108 2.54 -1.01 -9.77
C MET A 108 2.42 -2.40 -10.41
N ILE A 109 3.18 -2.65 -11.48
CA ILE A 109 3.15 -3.93 -12.19
C ILE A 109 3.75 -5.04 -11.32
N LEU A 110 4.90 -4.80 -10.69
CA LEU A 110 5.58 -5.82 -9.86
C LEU A 110 4.84 -6.17 -8.56
N LEU A 111 3.96 -5.29 -8.10
CA LEU A 111 3.10 -5.56 -6.94
C LEU A 111 1.76 -6.19 -7.34
N SER A 112 1.39 -6.13 -8.61
CA SER A 112 0.13 -6.68 -9.10
C SER A 112 0.25 -8.19 -9.35
N PRO A 113 -0.79 -8.98 -9.01
CA PRO A 113 -0.87 -10.36 -9.42
C PRO A 113 -0.97 -10.44 -10.96
N ASP A 114 -0.38 -11.47 -11.55
CA ASP A 114 -0.68 -11.91 -12.93
C ASP A 114 -0.16 -11.04 -14.09
N HIS A 115 0.98 -10.36 -13.93
CA HIS A 115 1.57 -9.51 -14.98
C HIS A 115 2.87 -10.08 -15.56
N SER A 116 3.05 -11.41 -15.50
CA SER A 116 4.26 -12.11 -15.95
C SER A 116 4.63 -11.80 -17.41
N HIS A 117 3.63 -11.60 -18.27
CA HIS A 117 3.79 -11.28 -19.69
C HIS A 117 4.37 -9.88 -19.96
N ILE A 118 4.25 -8.94 -19.01
CA ILE A 118 4.74 -7.56 -19.14
C ILE A 118 6.10 -7.38 -18.45
N VAL A 119 6.63 -8.41 -17.78
CA VAL A 119 7.86 -8.33 -16.98
C VAL A 119 9.07 -7.82 -17.79
N GLN A 120 9.18 -8.18 -19.08
CA GLN A 120 10.28 -7.68 -19.92
C GLN A 120 10.17 -6.17 -20.18
N PHE A 121 8.96 -5.63 -20.26
CA PHE A 121 8.76 -4.19 -20.35
C PHE A 121 9.16 -3.50 -19.04
N VAL A 122 8.80 -4.09 -17.90
CA VAL A 122 9.20 -3.56 -16.58
C VAL A 122 10.72 -3.55 -16.41
N ASP A 123 11.40 -4.59 -16.87
CA ASP A 123 12.86 -4.66 -16.84
C ASP A 123 13.50 -3.47 -17.58
N LYS A 124 13.05 -3.21 -18.82
CA LYS A 124 13.47 -2.02 -19.58
C LYS A 124 13.13 -0.71 -18.87
N LEU A 125 11.95 -0.65 -18.23
CA LEU A 125 11.48 0.54 -17.52
C LEU A 125 12.33 0.85 -16.28
N LEU A 126 12.79 -0.17 -15.56
CA LEU A 126 13.70 -0.01 -14.42
C LEU A 126 15.10 0.40 -14.86
N HIS A 127 15.62 -0.15 -15.96
CA HIS A 127 16.88 0.31 -16.55
C HIS A 127 16.78 1.78 -16.96
N TYR A 128 15.70 2.16 -17.66
CA TYR A 128 15.42 3.55 -18.00
C TYR A 128 15.35 4.45 -16.75
N PHE A 129 14.69 3.99 -15.68
CA PHE A 129 14.64 4.73 -14.42
C PHE A 129 16.04 4.98 -13.85
N VAL A 130 16.89 3.95 -13.78
CA VAL A 130 18.24 4.09 -13.21
C VAL A 130 19.13 5.00 -14.06
N GLU A 131 19.11 4.84 -15.38
CA GLU A 131 19.89 5.69 -16.30
C GLU A 131 19.42 7.15 -16.28
N SER A 132 18.10 7.39 -16.26
CA SER A 132 17.55 8.74 -16.17
C SER A 132 17.76 9.35 -14.77
N PHE A 133 17.73 8.52 -13.72
CA PHE A 133 18.04 8.95 -12.36
C PHE A 133 19.49 9.43 -12.28
N GLU A 134 20.45 8.68 -12.84
CA GLU A 134 21.86 9.07 -12.84
C GLU A 134 22.07 10.44 -13.52
N LYS A 135 21.42 10.65 -14.67
CA LYS A 135 21.51 11.93 -15.41
C LYS A 135 20.89 13.10 -14.64
N LEU A 136 19.76 12.88 -13.98
CA LEU A 136 19.03 13.94 -13.25
C LEU A 136 19.65 14.28 -11.91
N TYR A 137 20.10 13.26 -11.17
CA TYR A 137 20.51 13.43 -9.77
C TYR A 137 22.02 13.33 -9.58
N VAL A 138 22.81 13.08 -10.64
CA VAL A 138 24.27 12.83 -10.62
C VAL A 138 24.64 11.45 -10.05
N THR A 139 25.69 10.85 -10.59
CA THR A 139 26.18 9.49 -10.27
C THR A 139 26.43 9.27 -8.78
N GLU A 140 26.88 10.28 -8.03
CA GLU A 140 27.10 10.19 -6.58
C GLU A 140 25.83 9.86 -5.79
N HIS A 141 24.67 10.22 -6.34
CA HIS A 141 23.39 9.90 -5.74
C HIS A 141 22.86 8.53 -6.16
N VAL A 142 23.54 7.76 -7.00
CA VAL A 142 23.14 6.39 -7.35
C VAL A 142 23.62 5.44 -6.24
N SER A 143 22.79 5.32 -5.19
CA SER A 143 23.08 4.40 -4.08
C SER A 143 22.89 2.94 -4.50
N PHE A 144 23.43 2.02 -3.69
CA PHE A 144 23.14 0.58 -3.79
C PHE A 144 21.64 0.27 -3.98
N ASN A 145 20.76 0.97 -3.26
CA ASN A 145 19.31 0.78 -3.39
C ASN A 145 18.75 1.13 -4.79
N VAL A 146 19.35 2.09 -5.49
CA VAL A 146 18.92 2.50 -6.83
C VAL A 146 19.33 1.44 -7.85
N HIS A 147 20.58 0.97 -7.81
CA HIS A 147 21.02 -0.16 -8.65
C HIS A 147 20.29 -1.46 -8.29
N GLY A 148 20.00 -1.69 -7.01
CA GLY A 148 19.28 -2.85 -6.53
C GLY A 148 17.89 -3.03 -7.16
N LEU A 149 17.30 -1.96 -7.70
CA LEU A 149 16.05 -2.04 -8.44
C LEU A 149 16.13 -2.95 -9.66
N LEU A 150 17.28 -3.01 -10.33
CA LEU A 150 17.48 -3.85 -11.53
C LEU A 150 17.35 -5.35 -11.22
N HIS A 151 17.52 -5.74 -9.95
CA HIS A 151 17.39 -7.13 -9.52
C HIS A 151 15.96 -7.52 -9.14
N LEU A 152 15.02 -6.58 -9.03
CA LEU A 152 13.63 -6.87 -8.64
C LEU A 152 12.92 -7.81 -9.62
N ILE A 153 13.29 -7.77 -10.89
CA ILE A 153 12.73 -8.65 -11.93
C ILE A 153 13.09 -10.10 -11.66
N VAL A 154 14.31 -10.35 -11.18
CA VAL A 154 14.76 -11.70 -10.81
C VAL A 154 13.93 -12.22 -9.64
N ASP A 155 13.69 -11.37 -8.63
CA ASP A 155 12.86 -11.71 -7.48
C ASP A 155 11.41 -11.97 -7.89
N TYR A 156 10.83 -11.12 -8.75
CA TYR A 156 9.45 -11.30 -9.23
C TYR A 156 9.28 -12.60 -10.02
N ARG A 157 10.23 -12.95 -10.90
CA ARG A 157 10.18 -14.23 -11.64
C ARG A 157 10.24 -15.44 -10.72
N LYS A 158 10.90 -15.32 -9.57
CA LYS A 158 11.09 -16.43 -8.63
C LYS A 158 9.95 -16.56 -7.62
N PHE A 159 9.38 -15.46 -7.15
CA PHE A 159 8.42 -15.44 -6.04
C PHE A 159 7.04 -14.88 -6.41
N GLY A 160 6.88 -14.41 -7.66
CA GLY A 160 5.68 -13.71 -8.10
C GLY A 160 5.62 -12.28 -7.57
N PRO A 161 4.40 -11.74 -7.35
CA PRO A 161 4.21 -10.39 -6.85
C PRO A 161 5.05 -10.08 -5.62
N LEU A 162 5.67 -8.89 -5.60
CA LEU A 162 6.66 -8.55 -4.57
C LEU A 162 6.07 -8.50 -3.15
N ASP A 163 4.75 -8.34 -3.02
CA ASP A 163 4.06 -8.44 -1.72
C ASP A 163 4.18 -9.83 -1.08
N ASN A 164 4.28 -10.89 -1.89
CA ASN A 164 4.51 -12.27 -1.40
C ASN A 164 5.91 -12.45 -0.80
N SER A 165 6.83 -11.55 -1.16
CA SER A 165 8.18 -11.49 -0.64
C SER A 165 8.36 -10.44 0.45
N SER A 166 7.30 -9.85 1.00
CA SER A 166 7.42 -8.76 1.96
C SER A 166 7.82 -9.19 3.38
N ALA A 167 8.66 -8.39 4.04
CA ALA A 167 9.05 -8.56 5.44
C ALA A 167 8.09 -7.95 6.46
N PHE A 168 6.99 -7.29 6.07
CA PHE A 168 6.08 -6.62 7.02
C PHE A 168 5.58 -7.54 8.16
N VAL A 169 5.28 -8.80 7.84
CA VAL A 169 4.85 -9.81 8.83
C VAL A 169 5.96 -10.07 9.84
N PHE A 170 7.21 -10.18 9.38
CA PHE A 170 8.36 -10.44 10.22
C PHE A 170 8.77 -9.22 11.06
N GLU A 171 8.73 -8.00 10.51
CA GLU A 171 9.05 -6.79 11.27
C GLU A 171 8.03 -6.51 12.39
N ASN A 172 6.74 -6.70 12.12
CA ASN A 172 5.69 -6.59 13.13
C ASN A 172 5.90 -7.63 14.24
N PHE A 173 6.15 -8.88 13.87
CA PHE A 173 6.45 -9.95 14.82
C PHE A 173 7.74 -9.69 15.62
N THR A 174 8.80 -9.18 14.98
CA THR A 174 10.05 -8.80 15.66
C THR A 174 9.82 -7.68 16.66
N LYS A 175 8.94 -6.73 16.36
CA LYS A 175 8.55 -5.67 17.30
C LYS A 175 7.81 -6.24 18.51
N GLU A 176 6.88 -7.18 18.30
CA GLU A 176 6.22 -7.88 19.41
C GLU A 176 7.22 -8.65 20.27
N LEU A 177 8.15 -9.37 19.65
CA LEU A 177 9.23 -10.05 20.38
C LEU A 177 10.06 -9.07 21.20
N LYS A 178 10.45 -7.92 20.63
CA LYS A 178 11.20 -6.88 21.34
C LYS A 178 10.44 -6.31 22.54
N THR A 179 9.11 -6.19 22.47
CA THR A 179 8.30 -5.76 23.63
C THR A 179 8.23 -6.82 24.73
N LYS A 180 8.42 -8.10 24.38
CA LYS A 180 8.43 -9.24 25.31
C LYS A 180 9.82 -9.53 25.89
N VAL A 181 10.89 -9.04 25.26
CA VAL A 181 12.27 -9.13 25.76
C VAL A 181 12.44 -8.15 26.94
N ARG A 182 12.50 -8.67 28.16
CA ARG A 182 12.96 -7.94 29.36
C ARG A 182 14.29 -8.52 29.83
N LYS A 183 15.38 -7.81 29.53
CA LYS A 183 16.79 -8.01 29.95
C LYS A 183 17.48 -9.36 29.68
N HIS A 184 16.79 -10.51 29.62
CA HIS A 184 17.41 -11.82 29.38
C HIS A 184 16.70 -12.62 28.28
N ASP A 185 17.49 -13.12 27.32
CA ASP A 185 16.99 -13.80 26.12
C ASP A 185 16.36 -15.18 26.42
N GLU A 186 16.77 -15.84 27.51
CA GLU A 186 16.23 -17.13 27.95
C GLU A 186 14.74 -17.06 28.35
N GLN A 187 14.27 -15.92 28.88
CA GLN A 187 12.86 -15.72 29.21
C GLN A 187 11.96 -15.60 27.97
N VAL A 188 12.52 -15.24 26.81
CA VAL A 188 11.75 -15.12 25.56
C VAL A 188 11.46 -16.51 24.99
N ILE A 189 12.43 -17.42 25.04
CA ILE A 189 12.28 -18.80 24.61
C ILE A 189 11.24 -19.51 25.50
N ASN A 190 11.32 -19.32 26.81
CA ASN A 190 10.36 -19.90 27.75
C ASN A 190 8.94 -19.33 27.60
N ARG A 191 8.78 -18.00 27.38
CA ARG A 191 7.46 -17.43 27.06
C ARG A 191 6.92 -17.86 25.70
N TYR A 192 7.79 -18.08 24.72
CA TYR A 192 7.38 -18.56 23.41
C TYR A 192 6.92 -20.01 23.47
N SER A 193 7.60 -20.86 24.24
CA SER A 193 7.17 -22.24 24.49
C SER A 193 5.89 -22.30 25.34
N GLU A 194 5.73 -21.45 26.34
CA GLU A 194 4.48 -21.28 27.10
C GLU A 194 3.32 -20.87 26.19
N LEU A 195 3.54 -19.90 25.28
CA LEU A 195 2.53 -19.50 24.29
C LEU A 195 2.17 -20.65 23.35
N GLN A 196 3.15 -21.40 22.83
CA GLN A 196 2.86 -22.56 21.98
C GLN A 196 2.13 -23.68 22.75
N ASN A 197 2.45 -23.89 24.02
CA ASN A 197 1.78 -24.86 24.87
C ASN A 197 0.36 -24.42 25.27
N ASN A 198 0.12 -23.12 25.49
CA ASN A 198 -1.23 -22.58 25.68
C ASN A 198 -2.04 -22.53 24.38
N VAL A 199 -1.40 -22.35 23.22
CA VAL A 199 -2.07 -22.40 21.91
C VAL A 199 -2.57 -23.82 21.62
N ASN A 200 -1.93 -24.88 22.11
CA ASN A 200 -2.49 -26.24 22.02
C ASN A 200 -3.71 -26.46 22.94
N SER A 201 -3.91 -25.62 23.96
CA SER A 201 -5.05 -25.66 24.89
C SER A 201 -6.19 -24.71 24.48
N GLU A 202 -5.88 -23.66 23.71
CA GLU A 202 -6.82 -22.62 23.28
C GLU A 202 -6.96 -22.53 21.74
N GLN A 203 -6.58 -23.58 21.00
CA GLN A 203 -6.84 -23.71 19.55
C GLN A 203 -8.32 -24.03 19.24
N HIS A 204 -9.22 -23.29 19.85
CA HIS A 204 -10.34 -22.71 19.11
C HIS A 204 -9.99 -21.25 18.85
N ASN A 205 -9.02 -21.00 17.98
CA ASN A 205 -8.86 -19.68 17.40
C ASN A 205 -10.20 -19.28 16.79
N LEU A 206 -10.69 -18.11 17.20
CA LEU A 206 -11.67 -17.33 16.46
C LEU A 206 -11.04 -17.02 15.09
N GLU A 207 -11.07 -17.98 14.16
CA GLU A 207 -10.98 -17.64 12.74
C GLU A 207 -12.08 -16.61 12.51
N GLN A 208 -11.69 -15.36 12.29
CA GLN A 208 -12.64 -14.35 11.85
C GLN A 208 -13.18 -14.85 10.51
N GLN A 209 -14.37 -15.46 10.54
CA GLN A 209 -15.06 -15.88 9.34
C GLN A 209 -15.43 -14.61 8.57
N PHE A 210 -14.76 -14.44 7.43
CA PHE A 210 -15.14 -13.48 6.42
C PHE A 210 -16.02 -14.19 5.38
N PRO A 211 -17.02 -13.52 4.79
CA PRO A 211 -17.41 -12.11 4.99
C PRO A 211 -18.12 -11.85 6.32
N LYS A 212 -17.84 -10.71 6.96
CA LYS A 212 -18.51 -10.28 8.20
C LYS A 212 -19.39 -9.06 7.96
N LEU A 213 -20.66 -9.16 8.35
CA LEU A 213 -21.64 -8.09 8.26
C LEU A 213 -21.80 -7.40 9.62
N GLU A 214 -21.81 -6.07 9.63
CA GLU A 214 -21.91 -5.26 10.84
C GLU A 214 -22.97 -4.14 10.67
N HIS A 215 -23.53 -3.72 11.81
CA HIS A 215 -24.50 -2.63 11.90
C HIS A 215 -25.77 -2.88 11.07
N ALA A 216 -26.59 -3.84 11.53
CA ALA A 216 -27.87 -4.13 10.90
C ALA A 216 -28.82 -2.92 10.96
N HIS A 217 -29.61 -2.71 9.91
CA HIS A 217 -30.59 -1.63 9.82
C HIS A 217 -31.80 -2.00 8.95
N GLN A 218 -32.78 -1.11 8.87
CA GLN A 218 -33.96 -1.24 8.01
C GLN A 218 -34.17 -0.05 7.05
N ASN A 219 -33.33 0.98 7.16
CA ASN A 219 -33.55 2.27 6.49
C ASN A 219 -32.84 2.43 5.12
N GLY A 220 -32.35 1.35 4.52
CA GLY A 220 -31.67 1.41 3.23
C GLY A 220 -32.62 1.15 2.05
N PRO A 221 -32.24 1.52 0.82
CA PRO A 221 -32.99 1.18 -0.37
C PRO A 221 -33.02 -0.35 -0.55
N VAL A 222 -34.19 -0.91 -0.83
CA VAL A 222 -34.39 -2.34 -1.11
C VAL A 222 -35.28 -2.46 -2.34
N GLU A 223 -34.88 -3.27 -3.32
CA GLU A 223 -35.76 -3.58 -4.46
C GLU A 223 -36.89 -4.52 -4.03
N THR A 224 -38.07 -4.38 -4.62
CA THR A 224 -39.31 -5.10 -4.21
C THR A 224 -39.17 -6.63 -4.18
N ASN A 225 -38.19 -7.17 -4.91
CA ASN A 225 -37.96 -8.60 -5.06
C ASN A 225 -36.91 -9.15 -4.06
N LEU A 226 -36.33 -8.30 -3.20
CA LEU A 226 -35.28 -8.68 -2.26
C LEU A 226 -35.81 -8.70 -0.82
N THR A 227 -35.87 -9.88 -0.22
CA THR A 227 -36.15 -10.07 1.21
C THR A 227 -34.87 -10.46 1.95
N GLY A 228 -34.44 -9.66 2.91
CA GLY A 228 -33.24 -9.94 3.69
C GLY A 228 -32.95 -8.88 4.75
N THR A 229 -31.97 -9.17 5.61
CA THR A 229 -31.49 -8.22 6.63
C THR A 229 -30.49 -7.26 6.00
N GLN A 230 -30.64 -5.96 6.23
CA GLN A 230 -29.76 -4.93 5.68
C GLN A 230 -28.64 -4.58 6.66
N TYR A 231 -27.48 -4.19 6.15
CA TYR A 231 -26.27 -3.88 6.92
C TYR A 231 -25.54 -2.67 6.35
N LYS A 232 -24.92 -1.89 7.24
CA LYS A 232 -24.15 -0.71 6.82
C LYS A 232 -22.71 -1.03 6.44
N CYS A 233 -22.15 -2.12 6.98
CA CYS A 233 -20.74 -2.42 6.84
C CYS A 233 -20.53 -3.89 6.48
N LEU A 234 -19.75 -4.12 5.42
CA LEU A 234 -19.26 -5.43 5.00
C LEU A 234 -17.75 -5.43 5.15
N LYS A 235 -17.24 -6.31 6.01
CA LYS A 235 -15.80 -6.57 6.15
C LYS A 235 -15.43 -7.82 5.35
N LEU A 236 -14.47 -7.67 4.46
CA LEU A 236 -13.80 -8.76 3.75
C LEU A 236 -12.38 -8.91 4.31
N GLU A 237 -11.68 -9.94 3.85
CA GLU A 237 -10.32 -10.25 4.32
C GLU A 237 -9.34 -9.09 4.09
N LYS A 238 -9.44 -8.40 2.95
CA LYS A 238 -8.47 -7.37 2.51
C LYS A 238 -8.96 -5.94 2.65
N PHE A 239 -10.27 -5.72 2.65
CA PHE A 239 -10.86 -4.39 2.68
C PHE A 239 -12.26 -4.43 3.27
N LYS A 240 -12.81 -3.26 3.58
CA LYS A 240 -14.19 -3.13 4.04
C LYS A 240 -14.95 -2.10 3.23
N VAL A 241 -16.26 -2.32 3.16
CA VAL A 241 -17.21 -1.42 2.53
C VAL A 241 -18.12 -0.87 3.62
N ASN A 242 -18.23 0.46 3.71
CA ASN A 242 -19.10 1.12 4.69
C ASN A 242 -19.96 2.18 4.00
N VAL A 243 -21.27 1.95 3.94
CA VAL A 243 -22.23 2.83 3.24
C VAL A 243 -22.35 4.21 3.88
N ASP A 244 -22.07 4.35 5.18
CA ASP A 244 -22.15 5.63 5.88
C ASP A 244 -20.91 6.51 5.65
N ASN A 245 -19.82 5.94 5.13
CA ASN A 245 -18.56 6.65 4.93
C ASN A 245 -18.27 6.80 3.44
N GLU A 246 -18.35 8.03 2.93
CA GLU A 246 -18.23 8.35 1.51
C GLU A 246 -16.98 7.76 0.85
N LYS A 247 -15.82 7.75 1.51
CA LYS A 247 -14.59 7.19 0.92
C LYS A 247 -14.51 5.66 0.97
N ASP A 248 -15.33 5.01 1.79
CA ASP A 248 -15.33 3.55 1.97
C ASP A 248 -16.54 2.88 1.28
N CYS A 249 -17.34 3.62 0.52
CA CYS A 249 -18.56 3.12 -0.11
C CYS A 249 -18.41 2.86 -1.62
N TYR A 250 -17.20 2.90 -2.17
CA TYR A 250 -16.96 2.63 -3.59
C TYR A 250 -16.29 1.27 -3.79
N ILE A 251 -16.75 0.51 -4.78
CA ILE A 251 -16.17 -0.78 -5.18
C ILE A 251 -15.94 -0.81 -6.69
N LEU A 252 -14.94 -1.57 -7.13
CA LEU A 252 -14.68 -1.87 -8.54
C LEU A 252 -15.24 -3.26 -8.86
N SER A 253 -16.14 -3.34 -9.83
CA SER A 253 -16.70 -4.61 -10.30
C SER A 253 -15.69 -5.38 -11.16
N LYS A 254 -15.95 -6.68 -11.39
CA LYS A 254 -15.17 -7.48 -12.35
C LYS A 254 -15.32 -7.00 -13.79
N SER A 255 -16.40 -6.29 -14.12
CA SER A 255 -16.61 -5.62 -15.41
C SER A 255 -15.83 -4.31 -15.56
N GLY A 256 -15.15 -3.85 -14.50
CA GLY A 256 -14.40 -2.60 -14.50
C GLY A 256 -15.22 -1.35 -14.18
N GLU A 257 -16.46 -1.53 -13.72
CA GLU A 257 -17.36 -0.43 -13.36
C GLU A 257 -17.14 -0.03 -11.90
N VAL A 258 -17.11 1.28 -11.64
CA VAL A 258 -17.06 1.81 -10.29
C VAL A 258 -18.49 1.95 -9.77
N VAL A 259 -18.79 1.30 -8.65
CA VAL A 259 -20.13 1.28 -8.07
C VAL A 259 -20.10 1.90 -6.68
N LYS A 260 -20.96 2.89 -6.43
CA LYS A 260 -21.23 3.42 -5.10
C LYS A 260 -22.21 2.51 -4.37
N CYS A 261 -21.72 1.77 -3.39
CA CYS A 261 -22.50 0.94 -2.48
C CYS A 261 -23.47 1.83 -1.66
N MET A 262 -24.77 1.60 -1.86
CA MET A 262 -25.84 2.28 -1.15
C MET A 262 -26.43 1.40 -0.04
N ASN A 263 -26.38 0.07 -0.21
CA ASN A 263 -26.90 -0.86 0.78
C ASN A 263 -26.24 -2.24 0.66
N ILE A 264 -26.19 -2.99 1.75
CA ILE A 264 -25.72 -4.39 1.79
C ILE A 264 -26.84 -5.23 2.38
N ILE A 265 -27.25 -6.28 1.67
CA ILE A 265 -28.40 -7.12 2.06
C ILE A 265 -27.96 -8.57 2.15
N ASN A 266 -28.22 -9.23 3.27
CA ASN A 266 -28.06 -10.67 3.40
C ASN A 266 -29.40 -11.36 3.16
N THR A 267 -29.48 -12.12 2.07
CA THR A 267 -30.68 -12.87 1.68
C THR A 267 -30.50 -14.35 1.94
N THR A 268 -31.59 -15.04 2.25
CA THR A 268 -31.59 -16.50 2.48
C THR A 268 -31.27 -17.31 1.23
N HIS A 269 -31.60 -16.80 0.04
CA HIS A 269 -31.49 -17.54 -1.23
C HIS A 269 -30.27 -17.18 -2.09
N HIS A 270 -29.80 -15.93 -2.02
CA HIS A 270 -28.75 -15.42 -2.91
C HIS A 270 -27.49 -14.98 -2.16
N GLY A 271 -27.44 -15.15 -0.83
CA GLY A 271 -26.34 -14.70 0.01
C GLY A 271 -26.28 -13.18 0.12
N ILE A 272 -25.06 -12.65 0.20
CA ILE A 272 -24.80 -11.22 0.37
C ILE A 272 -24.88 -10.50 -0.98
N ILE A 273 -25.83 -9.56 -1.09
CA ILE A 273 -26.03 -8.69 -2.25
C ILE A 273 -25.60 -7.28 -1.88
N ILE A 274 -24.87 -6.63 -2.77
CA ILE A 274 -24.53 -5.21 -2.67
C ILE A 274 -25.43 -4.45 -3.65
N LEU A 275 -26.26 -3.54 -3.12
CA LEU A 275 -27.00 -2.60 -3.95
C LEU A 275 -26.18 -1.32 -4.07
N GLY A 276 -25.96 -0.89 -5.31
CA GLY A 276 -25.18 0.30 -5.56
C GLY A 276 -25.56 0.99 -6.86
N LYS A 277 -25.13 2.24 -6.98
CA LYS A 277 -25.30 3.07 -8.17
C LYS A 277 -23.99 3.06 -8.96
N VAL A 278 -24.08 2.72 -10.25
CA VAL A 278 -22.93 2.83 -11.16
C VAL A 278 -22.52 4.30 -11.27
N PHE A 279 -21.24 4.57 -11.09
CA PHE A 279 -20.63 5.87 -11.24
C PHE A 279 -20.24 6.02 -12.71
N ASN A 280 -21.04 6.80 -13.46
CA ASN A 280 -20.75 7.17 -14.85
C ASN A 280 -19.83 8.39 -14.92
#